data_AF-A0A7J9WUG3-F1
#
_entry.id   AF-A0A7J9WUG3-F1
#
_cell.length_a   1.000
_cell.length_b   1.000
_cell.length_c   1.000
_cell.angle_alpha   90.00
_cell.angle_beta   90.00
_cell.angle_gamma   90.00
#
_symmetry.space_group_name_H-M   'P 1'
#
loop_
_entity.id
_entity.type
_entity.pdbx_description
1 polymer ?
#
loop_
_entity_poly.entity_id
_entity_poly.type
_entity_poly.pdbx_seq_one_letter_code
_entity_poly.pdbx_strand_id
1 'polypeptide(L)'
;MNEGWQFVTVSALVVNALLGFGYRLYRLPRGGTRADVNGQALLGVILIAMAVALGFGAGWPRWPALVYGLLFGIVVMPIWVLAVLIPGSPGRPDYIFTALYWIVLFLIVGGTLAV
;
A
#
# COMPACT_ATOMS: atom_id res chain seq x y z
N MET A 1 14.49 -17.64 7.31
CA MET A 1 14.00 -16.28 6.97
C MET A 1 15.08 -15.29 7.35
N ASN A 2 15.38 -14.32 6.48
CA ASN A 2 16.25 -13.21 6.85
C ASN A 2 15.42 -12.25 7.72
N GLU A 3 15.71 -12.21 9.03
CA GLU A 3 14.96 -11.42 10.03
C GLU A 3 14.86 -9.94 9.64
N GLY A 4 15.89 -9.38 8.99
CA GLY A 4 15.89 -8.00 8.51
C GLY A 4 14.84 -7.76 7.42
N TRP A 5 14.73 -8.65 6.43
CA TRP A 5 13.75 -8.51 5.35
C TRP A 5 12.32 -8.75 5.82
N GLN A 6 12.13 -9.63 6.81
CA GLN A 6 10.83 -9.82 7.45
C GLN A 6 10.38 -8.52 8.14
N PHE A 7 11.25 -7.89 8.93
CA PHE A 7 10.95 -6.62 9.60
C PHE A 7 10.60 -5.50 8.60
N VAL A 8 11.37 -5.39 7.51
CA VAL A 8 11.09 -4.44 6.42
C VAL A 8 9.73 -4.70 5.79
N THR A 9 9.41 -5.96 5.49
CA THR A 9 8.12 -6.33 4.87
C THR A 9 6.95 -6.00 5.79
N VAL A 10 7.04 -6.34 7.08
CA VAL A 10 6.02 -6.04 8.10
C VAL A 10 5.80 -4.53 8.19
N SER A 11 6.88 -3.76 8.31
CA SER A 11 6.83 -2.31 8.40
C SER A 11 6.24 -1.69 7.12
N ALA A 12 6.63 -2.19 5.95
CA ALA A 12 6.10 -1.74 4.68
C ALA A 12 4.60 -2.01 4.53
N LEU A 13 4.10 -3.18 4.95
CA LEU A 13 2.67 -3.49 4.96
C LEU A 13 1.89 -2.52 5.86
N VAL A 14 2.38 -2.26 7.08
CA VAL A 14 1.75 -1.32 8.02
C VAL A 14 1.75 0.10 7.46
N VAL A 15 2.89 0.59 7.00
CA VAL A 15 3.03 1.93 6.42
C VAL A 15 2.15 2.06 5.18
N ASN A 16 2.05 1.04 4.33
CA ASN A 16 1.19 1.09 3.16
C ASN A 16 -0.29 1.23 3.54
N ALA A 17 -0.74 0.45 4.53
CA ALA A 17 -2.11 0.53 5.05
C ALA A 17 -2.43 1.95 5.54
N LEU A 18 -1.54 2.53 6.35
CA LEU A 18 -1.69 3.86 6.92
C LEU A 18 -1.63 4.97 5.86
N LEU A 19 -0.66 4.91 4.95
CA LEU A 19 -0.53 5.87 3.85
C LEU A 19 -1.76 5.84 2.96
N GLY A 20 -2.18 4.66 2.54
CA GLY A 20 -3.34 4.49 1.66
C GLY A 20 -4.61 5.05 2.29
N PHE A 21 -4.86 4.73 3.56
CA PHE A 21 -6.06 5.17 4.28
C PHE A 21 -6.01 6.67 4.60
N GLY A 22 -4.91 7.16 5.17
CA GLY A 22 -4.71 8.55 5.52
C GLY A 22 -4.82 9.48 4.31
N TYR A 23 -4.26 9.10 3.16
CA TYR A 23 -4.39 9.86 1.93
C TYR A 23 -5.84 9.96 1.43
N ARG A 24 -6.61 8.88 1.50
CA ARG A 24 -8.02 8.88 1.07
C ARG A 24 -8.91 9.67 2.01
N LEU A 25 -8.64 9.64 3.32
CA LEU A 25 -9.28 10.55 4.28
C LEU A 25 -8.94 12.02 3.97
N TYR A 26 -7.69 12.32 3.65
CA TYR A 26 -7.26 13.66 3.25
C TYR A 26 -8.00 14.14 1.98
N ARG A 27 -8.22 13.25 1.01
CA ARG A 27 -8.95 13.56 -0.23
C ARG A 27 -10.46 13.66 -0.08
N LEU A 28 -11.06 13.01 0.92
CA LEU A 28 -12.51 12.99 1.09
C LEU A 28 -13.17 14.39 1.06
N PRO A 29 -12.67 15.43 1.78
CA PRO A 29 -13.21 16.78 1.66
C PRO A 29 -12.81 17.54 0.39
N ARG A 30 -11.93 16.96 -0.45
CA ARG A 30 -11.33 17.57 -1.65
C ARG A 30 -11.82 16.88 -2.95
N GLY A 31 -12.99 16.26 -2.91
CA GLY A 31 -13.59 15.58 -4.06
C GLY A 31 -13.31 14.07 -4.15
N GLY A 32 -12.64 13.48 -3.14
CA GLY A 32 -12.49 12.03 -3.04
C GLY A 32 -13.82 11.32 -2.71
N THR A 33 -13.95 10.05 -3.13
CA THR A 33 -15.18 9.28 -2.90
C THR A 33 -15.15 8.54 -1.56
N ARG A 34 -16.32 8.34 -0.94
CA ARG A 34 -16.44 7.47 0.24
C ARG A 34 -16.13 5.99 -0.08
N ALA A 35 -16.40 5.58 -1.32
CA ALA A 35 -16.10 4.22 -1.79
C ALA A 35 -14.59 3.94 -1.73
N ASP A 36 -13.74 4.90 -2.12
CA ASP A 36 -12.28 4.77 -2.02
C ASP A 36 -11.83 4.55 -0.57
N VAL A 37 -12.37 5.34 0.36
CA VAL A 37 -12.05 5.27 1.79
C VAL A 37 -12.44 3.89 2.35
N ASN A 38 -13.66 3.43 2.06
CA ASN A 38 -14.15 2.14 2.54
C ASN A 38 -13.35 0.96 1.96
N GLY A 39 -13.09 0.98 0.65
CA GLY A 39 -12.29 -0.04 -0.01
C GLY A 39 -10.87 -0.10 0.56
N GLN A 40 -10.26 1.06 0.82
CA GLN A 40 -8.94 1.11 1.43
C GLN A 40 -8.94 0.75 2.91
N ALA A 41 -9.99 1.04 3.67
CA ALA A 41 -10.11 0.62 5.06
C ALA A 41 -10.11 -0.91 5.16
N LEU A 42 -10.91 -1.57 4.31
CA LEU A 42 -10.94 -3.03 4.22
C LEU A 42 -9.56 -3.59 3.82
N LEU A 43 -8.96 -3.03 2.77
CA LEU A 43 -7.60 -3.42 2.36
C LEU A 43 -6.59 -3.20 3.49
N GLY A 44 -6.68 -2.09 4.22
CA GLY A 44 -5.82 -1.78 5.35
C GLY A 44 -5.90 -2.83 6.44
N VAL A 45 -7.10 -3.30 6.79
CA VAL A 45 -7.28 -4.42 7.74
C VAL A 45 -6.57 -5.68 7.26
N ILE A 46 -6.70 -6.01 5.96
CA ILE A 46 -6.03 -7.17 5.36
C ILE A 46 -4.50 -7.02 5.42
N LEU A 47 -3.97 -5.84 5.09
CA LEU A 47 -2.53 -5.56 5.14
C LEU A 47 -1.98 -5.66 6.56
N ILE A 48 -2.69 -5.12 7.56
CA ILE A 48 -2.31 -5.22 8.97
C ILE A 48 -2.39 -6.67 9.46
N ALA A 49 -3.42 -7.42 9.10
CA ALA A 49 -3.52 -8.83 9.45
C ALA A 49 -2.36 -9.65 8.88
N MET A 50 -1.96 -9.41 7.63
CA MET A 50 -0.78 -10.03 7.03
C MET A 50 0.52 -9.61 7.73
N ALA A 51 0.67 -8.34 8.08
CA ALA A 51 1.83 -7.83 8.81
C ALA A 51 1.97 -8.50 10.18
N VAL A 52 0.87 -8.65 10.91
CA VAL A 52 0.81 -9.35 12.20
C VAL A 52 1.19 -10.82 12.02
N ALA A 53 0.56 -11.53 11.09
CA ALA A 53 0.84 -12.94 10.84
C ALA A 53 2.32 -13.17 10.46
N LEU A 54 2.86 -12.32 9.58
CA LEU A 54 4.28 -12.38 9.19
C LEU A 54 5.19 -12.04 10.38
N GLY A 55 4.82 -11.07 11.22
CA GLY A 55 5.55 -10.72 12.44
C GLY A 55 5.65 -11.86 13.46
N PHE A 56 4.62 -12.72 13.52
CA PHE A 56 4.63 -13.94 14.33
C PHE A 56 5.25 -15.16 13.64
N GLY A 57 5.94 -14.96 12.51
CA GLY A 57 6.69 -16.02 11.82
C GLY A 57 5.85 -16.92 10.92
N ALA A 58 4.60 -16.57 10.63
CA ALA A 58 3.83 -17.29 9.62
C ALA A 58 4.44 -17.02 8.24
N GLY A 59 4.81 -18.07 7.50
CA GLY A 59 5.41 -17.94 6.18
C GLY A 59 4.40 -17.77 5.03
N TRP A 60 3.14 -18.13 5.23
CA TRP A 60 2.10 -18.06 4.20
C TRP A 60 1.72 -16.62 3.75
N PRO A 61 1.72 -15.56 4.60
CA PRO A 61 1.33 -14.21 4.21
C PRO A 61 2.22 -13.57 3.15
N ARG A 62 3.44 -14.10 2.92
CA ARG A 62 4.35 -13.57 1.91
C ARG A 62 3.78 -13.62 0.50
N TRP A 63 2.98 -14.66 0.19
CA TRP A 63 2.39 -14.85 -1.13
C TRP A 63 1.27 -13.85 -1.44
N PRO A 64 0.23 -13.68 -0.59
CA PRO A 64 -0.77 -12.65 -0.82
C PRO A 64 -0.17 -11.24 -0.74
N ALA A 65 0.84 -11.01 0.10
CA ALA A 65 1.56 -9.72 0.12
C ALA A 65 2.32 -9.44 -1.19
N LEU A 66 2.92 -10.47 -1.81
CA LEU A 66 3.56 -10.34 -3.12
C LEU A 66 2.54 -10.04 -4.22
N VAL A 67 1.42 -10.78 -4.26
CA VAL A 67 0.32 -10.54 -5.21
C VAL A 67 -0.22 -9.12 -5.06
N TYR A 68 -0.43 -8.69 -3.82
CA TYR A 68 -0.82 -7.33 -3.49
C TYR A 68 0.20 -6.30 -4.03
N GLY A 69 1.49 -6.47 -3.72
CA GLY A 69 2.55 -5.57 -4.14
C GLY A 69 2.63 -5.40 -5.66
N LEU A 70 2.53 -6.52 -6.40
CA LEU A 70 2.55 -6.52 -7.85
C LEU A 70 1.29 -5.91 -8.46
N LEU A 71 0.10 -6.34 -8.02
CA LEU A 71 -1.17 -5.84 -8.52
C LEU A 71 -1.28 -4.32 -8.30
N PHE A 72 -0.94 -3.85 -7.11
CA PHE A 72 -1.03 -2.44 -6.80
C PHE A 72 0.07 -1.63 -7.49
N GLY A 73 1.28 -2.16 -7.59
CA GLY A 73 2.40 -1.48 -8.23
C GLY A 73 2.24 -1.32 -9.74
N ILE A 74 1.74 -2.37 -10.41
CA ILE A 74 1.68 -2.44 -11.88
C ILE A 74 0.32 -2.01 -12.43
N VAL A 75 -0.77 -2.24 -11.72
CA VAL A 75 -2.12 -2.01 -12.25
C VAL A 75 -2.81 -0.85 -11.52
N VAL A 76 -3.01 -0.98 -10.21
CA VAL A 76 -3.86 -0.03 -9.46
C VAL A 76 -3.24 1.36 -9.41
N MET A 77 -1.94 1.47 -9.10
CA MET A 77 -1.27 2.78 -8.99
C MET A 77 -1.14 3.51 -10.33
N PRO A 78 -0.79 2.85 -11.45
CA PRO A 78 -0.85 3.51 -12.75
C PRO A 78 -2.25 4.02 -13.11
N ILE A 79 -3.30 3.22 -12.90
CA ILE A 79 -4.69 3.67 -13.10
C ILE A 79 -5.00 4.87 -12.20
N TRP A 80 -4.58 4.83 -10.94
CA TRP A 80 -4.77 5.92 -10.00
C TRP A 80 -4.07 7.20 -10.48
N VAL A 81 -2.84 7.12 -10.99
CA VAL A 81 -2.12 8.28 -11.54
C VAL A 81 -2.86 8.86 -12.73
N LEU A 82 -3.34 8.02 -13.66
CA LEU A 82 -4.14 8.47 -14.80
C LEU A 82 -5.46 9.11 -14.37
N ALA A 83 -6.09 8.64 -13.29
CA ALA A 83 -7.35 9.15 -12.80
C ALA A 83 -7.21 10.45 -11.98
N VAL A 84 -6.09 10.64 -11.29
CA VAL A 84 -5.92 11.72 -10.30
C VAL A 84 -4.98 12.81 -10.78
N LEU A 85 -3.86 12.45 -11.40
CA LEU A 85 -2.82 13.42 -11.77
C LEU A 85 -3.03 14.03 -13.16
N ILE A 86 -3.75 13.36 -14.06
CA ILE A 86 -3.97 13.85 -15.45
C ILE A 86 -5.21 14.75 -15.58
N PRO A 87 -6.39 14.38 -15.06
CA PRO A 87 -7.61 15.18 -15.25
C PRO A 87 -7.77 16.26 -14.16
N GLY A 88 -7.08 16.11 -13.03
CA GLY A 88 -7.13 17.04 -11.91
C GLY A 88 -6.07 18.13 -11.98
N SER A 89 -6.16 19.12 -11.08
CA SER A 89 -5.06 20.03 -10.73
C SER A 89 -4.31 19.47 -9.51
N PRO A 90 -3.41 18.49 -9.68
CA PRO A 90 -2.81 17.77 -8.56
C PRO A 90 -2.02 18.70 -7.64
N GLY A 91 -2.24 18.55 -6.35
CA GLY A 91 -1.47 19.24 -5.32
C GLY A 91 -0.18 18.50 -4.99
N ARG A 92 0.75 19.19 -4.32
CA ARG A 92 1.98 18.57 -3.78
C ARG A 92 1.73 17.27 -2.99
N PRO A 93 0.67 17.16 -2.14
CA PRO A 93 0.41 15.93 -1.41
C PRO A 93 0.12 14.71 -2.30
N ASP A 94 -0.42 14.92 -3.50
CA ASP A 94 -0.74 13.82 -4.42
C ASP A 94 0.54 13.18 -4.95
N TYR A 95 1.50 13.99 -5.39
CA TYR A 95 2.82 13.52 -5.83
C TYR A 95 3.60 12.82 -4.71
N ILE A 96 3.57 13.39 -3.50
CA ILE A 96 4.25 12.80 -2.33
C ILE A 96 3.64 11.44 -2.01
N PHE A 97 2.30 11.36 -1.97
CA PHE A 97 1.61 10.09 -1.74
C PHE A 97 1.99 9.07 -2.82
N THR A 98 1.93 9.43 -4.10
CA THR A 98 2.25 8.53 -5.21
C THR A 98 3.66 7.95 -5.09
N ALA A 99 4.65 8.81 -4.85
CA ALA A 99 6.04 8.38 -4.71
C ALA A 99 6.24 7.46 -3.49
N LEU A 100 5.75 7.88 -2.32
CA LEU A 100 5.87 7.09 -1.09
C LEU A 100 5.15 5.74 -1.22
N TYR A 101 3.96 5.73 -1.82
CA TYR A 101 3.19 4.50 -1.97
C TYR A 101 3.91 3.49 -2.87
N TRP A 102 4.49 3.92 -4.00
CA TRP A 102 5.30 3.03 -4.84
C TRP A 102 6.57 2.53 -4.16
N ILE A 103 7.31 3.40 -3.46
CA ILE A 103 8.49 2.98 -2.69
C ILE A 103 8.11 1.84 -1.73
N VAL A 104 7.01 2.01 -1.01
CA VAL A 104 6.54 1.01 -0.06
C VAL A 104 6.10 -0.28 -0.77
N LEU A 105 5.46 -0.20 -1.94
CA LEU A 105 5.13 -1.38 -2.74
C LEU A 105 6.38 -2.14 -3.20
N PHE A 106 7.43 -1.44 -3.65
CA PHE A 106 8.70 -2.07 -4.00
C PHE A 106 9.36 -2.75 -2.80
N LEU A 107 9.28 -2.16 -1.60
CA LEU A 107 9.76 -2.78 -0.37
C LEU A 107 8.96 -4.06 -0.02
N ILE A 108 7.64 -4.06 -0.24
CA ILE A 108 6.82 -5.26 -0.03
C ILE A 108 7.21 -6.36 -1.03
N VAL A 109 7.34 -6.04 -2.32
CA VAL A 109 7.73 -7.02 -3.34
C VAL A 109 9.14 -7.55 -3.07
N GLY A 110 10.12 -6.68 -2.88
CA GLY A 110 11.50 -7.09 -2.60
C GLY A 110 11.62 -7.89 -1.30
N GLY A 111 10.94 -7.43 -0.24
CA GLY A 111 10.93 -8.12 1.05
C GLY A 111 10.27 -9.49 0.99
N THR A 112 9.12 -9.62 0.34
CA THR A 112 8.43 -10.92 0.18
C THR A 112 9.21 -11.93 -0.67
N LEU A 113 10.03 -11.47 -1.61
CA LEU A 113 10.93 -12.34 -2.38
C LEU A 113 12.19 -12.74 -1.60
N ALA A 114 12.58 -11.96 -0.60
CA ALA A 114 13.77 -12.18 0.23
C ALA A 114 13.49 -12.92 1.55
N VAL A 115 12.21 -13.18 1.87
CA VAL A 115 11.72 -13.87 3.07
C VAL A 115 11.45 -15.36 2.80
#